data_AF-A0A832N0R1-F1
#
_entry.id   AF-A0A832N0R1-F1
#
_cell.length_a   1.000
_cell.length_b   1.000
_cell.length_c   1.000
_cell.angle_alpha   90.00
_cell.angle_beta   90.00
_cell.angle_gamma   90.00
#
_symmetry.space_group_name_H-M   'P 1'
#
loop_
_entity.id
_entity.type
_entity.pdbx_description
1 polymer ?
#
loop_
_entity_poly.entity_id
_entity_poly.type
_entity_poly.pdbx_seq_one_letter_code
_entity_poly.pdbx_strand_id
1 'polypeptide(L)'
;ILKDSGRVQEGLNIISCPTCGRIEADLVSAVAEVEKRTAHIKTPMDVSVMGCVVNAIGEAKHADVAIAYGKGAGLVMLKGEVVARLPENELVDRFVQEVEKFAEANE
;
A
#
# COMPACT_ATOMS: atom_id res chain seq x y z
N ILE A 1 1.70 25.52 -4.90
CA ILE A 1 1.67 24.96 -3.52
C ILE A 1 0.21 24.97 -3.11
N LEU A 2 -0.26 23.91 -2.44
CA LEU A 2 -1.66 23.56 -2.14
C LEU A 2 -2.40 22.79 -3.25
N LYS A 3 -2.35 21.46 -3.14
CA LYS A 3 -3.52 20.61 -3.43
C LYS A 3 -4.05 20.12 -2.09
N ASP A 4 -4.51 21.06 -1.28
CA ASP A 4 -5.51 20.81 -0.25
C ASP A 4 -6.85 21.12 -0.94
N SER A 5 -7.46 20.11 -1.51
CA SER A 5 -8.80 20.18 -2.03
C SER A 5 -9.45 18.91 -1.55
N GLY A 6 -10.41 19.05 -0.63
CA GLY A 6 -11.33 18.02 -0.17
C GLY A 6 -12.18 17.46 -1.31
N ARG A 7 -11.51 16.87 -2.28
CA ARG A 7 -12.07 15.99 -3.28
C ARG A 7 -12.26 14.71 -2.51
N VAL A 8 -13.52 14.36 -2.26
CA VAL A 8 -13.88 13.01 -1.83
C VAL A 8 -13.14 12.08 -2.79
N GLN A 9 -12.08 11.44 -2.30
CA GLN A 9 -11.29 10.51 -3.08
C GLN A 9 -12.15 9.26 -3.17
N GLU A 10 -13.02 9.21 -4.18
CA GLU A 10 -13.76 7.97 -4.48
C GLU A 10 -12.72 6.91 -4.86
N GLY A 11 -12.73 5.77 -4.17
CA GLY A 11 -11.77 4.68 -4.35
C GLY A 11 -10.49 4.83 -3.54
N LEU A 12 -9.50 3.99 -3.85
CA LEU A 12 -8.25 3.95 -3.12
C LEU A 12 -7.33 5.10 -3.48
N ASN A 13 -6.70 5.68 -2.46
CA ASN A 13 -5.59 6.60 -2.62
C ASN A 13 -4.27 5.86 -2.39
N ILE A 14 -3.51 5.63 -3.47
CA ILE A 14 -2.25 4.88 -3.42
C ILE A 14 -1.07 5.84 -3.23
N ILE A 15 -0.42 5.74 -2.08
CA ILE A 15 0.73 6.53 -1.68
C ILE A 15 2.00 5.68 -1.89
N SER A 16 2.73 5.95 -2.97
CA SER A 16 4.00 5.28 -3.26
C SER A 16 5.21 6.19 -3.03
N CYS A 17 6.31 5.64 -2.50
CA CYS A 17 7.57 6.39 -2.35
C CYS A 17 8.12 6.78 -3.73
N PRO A 18 8.57 8.03 -3.96
CA PRO A 18 9.22 8.42 -5.21
C PRO A 18 10.56 7.67 -5.32
N THR A 19 10.55 6.60 -6.13
CA THR A 19 11.72 5.98 -6.77
C THR A 19 13.00 6.04 -5.95
N CYS A 20 13.09 5.23 -4.89
CA CYS A 20 14.41 4.91 -4.34
C CYS A 20 15.08 3.95 -5.33
N GLY A 21 16.13 4.42 -6.03
CA GLY A 21 16.86 3.74 -7.12
C GLY A 21 17.53 2.40 -6.81
N ARG A 22 17.08 1.67 -5.79
CA ARG A 22 17.54 0.33 -5.41
C ARG A 22 16.56 -0.78 -5.79
N ILE A 23 15.28 -0.47 -6.04
CA ILE A 23 14.20 -1.45 -6.33
C ILE A 23 13.18 -0.85 -7.33
N GLU A 24 13.65 -0.22 -8.41
CA GLU A 24 12.75 0.50 -9.33
C GLU A 24 11.87 -0.42 -10.21
N ALA A 25 12.33 -1.63 -10.54
CA ALA A 25 11.61 -2.51 -11.47
C ALA A 25 10.42 -3.25 -10.81
N ASP A 26 10.60 -3.75 -9.59
CA ASP A 26 9.56 -4.51 -8.89
C ASP A 26 8.46 -3.63 -8.29
N LEU A 27 8.81 -2.42 -7.84
CA LEU A 27 7.83 -1.51 -7.22
C LEU A 27 6.76 -1.04 -8.21
N VAL A 28 7.16 -0.67 -9.43
CA VAL A 28 6.23 -0.20 -10.46
C VAL A 28 5.27 -1.32 -10.87
N SER A 29 5.79 -2.54 -11.02
CA SER A 29 4.99 -3.73 -11.35
C SER A 29 4.00 -4.06 -10.23
N ALA A 30 4.45 -4.01 -8.98
CA ALA A 30 3.61 -4.23 -7.82
C ALA A 30 2.49 -3.18 -7.68
N VAL A 31 2.80 -1.89 -7.87
CA VAL A 31 1.79 -0.82 -7.82
C VAL A 31 0.75 -1.03 -8.92
N ALA A 32 1.16 -1.34 -10.14
CA ALA A 32 0.23 -1.59 -11.24
C ALA A 32 -0.66 -2.82 -11.00
N GLU A 33 -0.10 -3.88 -10.39
CA GLU A 33 -0.87 -5.08 -10.03
C GLU A 33 -1.87 -4.79 -8.91
N VAL A 34 -1.44 -4.05 -7.88
CA VAL A 34 -2.30 -3.56 -6.80
C VAL A 34 -3.43 -2.72 -7.37
N GLU A 35 -3.14 -1.68 -8.16
CA GLU A 35 -4.14 -0.82 -8.80
C GLU A 35 -5.17 -1.64 -9.56
N LYS A 36 -4.72 -2.59 -10.38
CA LYS A 36 -5.60 -3.43 -11.19
C LYS A 36 -6.50 -4.31 -10.32
N ARG A 37 -5.96 -4.87 -9.24
CA ARG A 37 -6.72 -5.73 -8.33
C ARG A 37 -7.68 -4.94 -7.47
N THR A 38 -7.29 -3.78 -6.97
CA THR A 38 -8.11 -2.94 -6.09
C THR A 38 -9.01 -1.97 -6.86
N ALA A 39 -8.98 -1.94 -8.19
CA ALA A 39 -9.80 -1.05 -9.03
C ALA A 39 -11.32 -1.18 -8.83
N HIS A 40 -11.80 -2.31 -8.28
CA HIS A 40 -13.21 -2.55 -8.02
C HIS A 40 -13.71 -1.92 -6.71
N ILE A 41 -12.80 -1.60 -5.79
CA ILE A 41 -13.11 -1.02 -4.48
C ILE A 41 -13.35 0.48 -4.65
N LYS A 42 -14.53 0.95 -4.22
CA LYS A 42 -14.91 2.37 -4.25
C LYS A 42 -14.78 3.05 -2.89
N THR A 43 -14.53 2.28 -1.85
CA THR A 43 -14.39 2.77 -0.48
C THR A 43 -13.18 3.71 -0.39
N PRO A 44 -13.36 4.94 0.12
CA PRO A 44 -12.26 5.88 0.32
C PRO A 44 -11.32 5.33 1.40
N MET A 45 -10.09 5.01 1.02
CA MET A 45 -9.06 4.57 1.95
C MET A 45 -7.66 4.93 1.45
N ASP A 46 -6.76 5.16 2.39
CA ASP A 46 -5.36 5.46 2.10
C ASP A 46 -4.55 4.18 2.14
N VAL A 47 -3.89 3.83 1.04
CA VAL A 47 -3.02 2.67 0.97
C VAL A 47 -1.61 3.05 0.58
N SER A 48 -0.60 2.41 1.15
CA SER A 48 0.80 2.80 0.95
C SER A 48 1.65 1.66 0.41
N VAL A 49 2.45 1.94 -0.62
CA VAL A 49 3.33 0.97 -1.28
C VAL A 49 4.78 1.46 -1.24
N MET A 50 5.58 0.87 -0.37
CA MET A 50 6.91 1.35 -0.01
C MET A 50 8.00 0.36 -0.41
N GLY A 51 9.03 0.82 -1.13
CA GLY A 51 10.18 -0.01 -1.53
C GLY A 51 11.22 -0.26 -0.43
N CYS A 52 11.01 0.22 0.79
CA CYS A 52 11.97 0.04 1.89
C CYS A 52 11.27 0.10 3.25
N VAL A 53 11.56 -0.88 4.11
CA VAL A 53 11.01 -0.98 5.48
C VAL A 53 11.31 0.24 6.35
N VAL A 54 12.48 0.89 6.17
CA VAL A 54 12.93 1.98 7.05
C VAL A 54 11.98 3.19 7.01
N ASN A 55 11.62 3.63 5.80
CA ASN A 55 10.70 4.76 5.64
C ASN A 55 9.24 4.32 5.73
N ALA A 56 8.95 3.04 5.50
CA ALA A 56 7.58 2.53 5.48
C ALA A 56 6.89 2.59 6.86
N ILE A 57 7.60 2.45 7.98
CA ILE A 57 6.97 2.46 9.31
C ILE A 57 6.35 3.83 9.64
N GLY A 58 7.02 4.93 9.23
CA GLY A 58 6.50 6.28 9.45
C GLY A 58 5.29 6.56 8.56
N GLU A 59 5.41 6.24 7.29
CA GLU A 59 4.35 6.46 6.29
C GLU A 59 3.14 5.55 6.50
N ALA A 60 3.34 4.31 6.96
CA ALA A 60 2.28 3.35 7.24
C ALA A 60 1.33 3.79 8.37
N LYS A 61 1.73 4.73 9.23
CA LYS A 61 0.83 5.31 10.25
C LYS A 61 -0.18 6.28 9.65
N HIS A 62 0.13 6.83 8.48
CA HIS A 62 -0.74 7.74 7.76
C HIS A 62 -1.64 7.03 6.74
N ALA A 63 -1.43 5.73 6.52
CA ALA A 63 -2.23 4.89 5.63
C ALA A 63 -3.04 3.85 6.44
N ASP A 64 -4.19 3.44 5.92
CA ASP A 64 -4.99 2.36 6.47
C ASP A 64 -4.29 1.01 6.30
N VAL A 65 -3.76 0.76 5.10
CA VAL A 65 -3.01 -0.46 4.77
C VAL A 65 -1.72 -0.08 4.05
N ALA A 66 -0.60 -0.67 4.45
CA ALA A 66 0.71 -0.41 3.86
C ALA A 66 1.48 -1.70 3.58
N ILE A 67 2.24 -1.71 2.49
CA ILE A 67 3.28 -2.72 2.23
C ILE A 67 4.66 -2.10 2.19
N ALA A 68 5.62 -2.83 2.73
CA ALA A 68 7.02 -2.48 2.67
C ALA A 68 7.83 -3.63 2.07
N TYR A 69 8.47 -3.40 0.94
CA TYR A 69 9.45 -4.32 0.36
C TYR A 69 10.77 -4.25 1.11
N GLY A 70 11.42 -5.39 1.22
CA GLY A 70 12.72 -5.57 1.86
C GLY A 70 13.53 -6.62 1.10
N LYS A 71 14.77 -6.87 1.52
CA LYS A 71 15.63 -7.84 0.83
C LYS A 71 15.10 -9.27 1.00
N GLY A 72 14.32 -9.75 0.02
CA GLY A 72 13.78 -11.12 -0.06
C GLY A 72 12.52 -11.38 0.78
N ALA A 73 12.02 -10.38 1.49
CA ALA A 73 10.77 -10.45 2.24
C ALA A 73 10.21 -9.04 2.43
N GLY A 74 8.89 -8.94 2.43
CA GLY A 74 8.17 -7.71 2.74
C GLY A 74 7.34 -7.82 4.02
N LEU A 75 6.79 -6.68 4.40
CA LEU A 75 5.92 -6.52 5.56
C LEU A 75 4.59 -5.93 5.10
N VAL A 76 3.49 -6.45 5.65
CA VAL A 76 2.16 -5.85 5.55
C VAL A 76 1.85 -5.19 6.89
N MET A 77 1.39 -3.95 6.83
CA MET A 77 1.06 -3.14 7.98
C MET A 77 -0.37 -2.62 7.87
N LEU A 78 -1.12 -2.62 8.96
CA LEU A 78 -2.41 -1.94 9.08
C LEU A 78 -2.29 -0.82 10.10
N LYS A 79 -2.64 0.41 9.70
CA LYS A 79 -2.59 1.60 10.57
C LYS A 79 -1.27 1.74 11.35
N GLY A 80 -0.16 1.37 10.71
CA GLY A 80 1.19 1.40 11.28
C GLY A 80 1.61 0.20 12.13
N GLU A 81 0.77 -0.83 12.27
CA GLU A 81 1.11 -2.07 12.97
C GLU A 81 1.42 -3.20 11.98
N VAL A 82 2.52 -3.92 12.19
CA VAL A 82 2.92 -5.05 11.33
C VAL A 82 2.02 -6.25 11.61
N VAL A 83 1.21 -6.65 10.62
CA VAL A 83 0.30 -7.79 10.73
C VAL A 83 0.87 -9.06 10.11
N ALA A 84 1.75 -8.92 9.12
CA ALA A 84 2.33 -10.06 8.43
C ALA A 84 3.73 -9.74 7.88
N ARG A 85 4.57 -10.78 7.83
CA ARG A 85 5.87 -10.77 7.16
C ARG A 85 5.93 -11.95 6.22
N LEU A 86 6.09 -11.68 4.93
CA LEU A 86 5.91 -12.65 3.86
C LEU A 86 6.98 -12.45 2.79
N PRO A 87 7.28 -13.47 1.98
CA PRO A 87 8.10 -13.29 0.78
C PRO A 87 7.40 -12.36 -0.23
N GLU A 88 8.17 -11.72 -1.11
CA GLU A 88 7.68 -10.67 -2.03
C GLU A 88 6.57 -11.15 -2.97
N ASN A 89 6.63 -12.43 -3.38
CA ASN A 89 5.62 -13.07 -4.22
C ASN A 89 4.25 -13.23 -3.54
N GLU A 90 4.20 -13.36 -2.21
CA GLU A 90 2.96 -13.47 -1.44
C GLU A 90 2.51 -12.11 -0.89
N LEU A 91 3.37 -11.10 -0.95
CA LEU A 91 3.13 -9.80 -0.32
C LEU A 91 1.94 -9.06 -0.94
N VAL A 92 1.90 -9.01 -2.28
CA VAL A 92 0.83 -8.35 -3.03
C VAL A 92 -0.50 -9.05 -2.79
N ASP A 93 -0.51 -10.39 -2.84
CA ASP A 93 -1.71 -11.19 -2.57
C ASP A 93 -2.28 -10.91 -1.17
N ARG A 94 -1.43 -10.92 -0.14
CA ARG A 94 -1.89 -10.68 1.23
C ARG A 94 -2.27 -9.23 1.47
N PHE A 95 -1.60 -8.28 0.83
CA PHE A 95 -2.00 -6.89 0.89
C PHE A 95 -3.38 -6.65 0.29
N VAL A 96 -3.66 -7.19 -0.90
CA VAL A 96 -4.98 -7.05 -1.54
C VAL A 96 -6.07 -7.65 -0.66
N GLN A 97 -5.83 -8.81 -0.04
CA GLN A 97 -6.78 -9.39 0.91
C GLN A 97 -7.06 -8.47 2.10
N GLU A 98 -6.04 -7.83 2.67
CA GLU A 98 -6.24 -6.91 3.80
C GLU A 98 -6.97 -5.64 3.37
N VAL A 99 -6.68 -5.13 2.18
CA VAL A 99 -7.38 -3.99 1.57
C VAL A 99 -8.85 -4.31 1.31
N GLU A 100 -9.16 -5.47 0.74
CA GLU A 100 -10.54 -5.94 0.50
C GLU A 100 -11.30 -6.10 1.82
N LYS A 101 -10.71 -6.76 2.82
CA LYS A 101 -11.31 -6.88 4.16
C LYS A 101 -11.57 -5.52 4.80
N PHE A 102 -10.62 -4.59 4.65
CA PHE A 102 -10.78 -3.24 5.18
C PHE A 102 -11.89 -2.51 4.43
N ALA A 103 -12.01 -2.69 3.11
CA ALA A 103 -13.08 -2.12 2.30
C ALA A 103 -14.45 -2.64 2.75
N GLU A 104 -14.60 -3.97 2.85
CA GLU A 104 -15.85 -4.62 3.29
C GLU A 104 -16.25 -4.22 4.72
N ALA A 105 -15.27 -3.98 5.61
CA ALA A 105 -15.56 -3.55 6.99
C ALA A 105 -16.00 -2.08 7.09
N ASN A 106 -15.75 -1.26 6.06
CA ASN A 106 -16.04 0.18 6.03
C ASN A 106 -17.05 0.57 4.93
N GLU A 107 -17.70 -0.42 4.28
CA GLU A 107 -18.83 -0.24 3.36
C GLU A 107 -20.18 -0.17 4.12
#